data_AF-A0A9W8WME4-F1
#
_entry.id   AF-A0A9W8WME4-F1
#
_cell.length_a   1.000
_cell.length_b   1.000
_cell.length_c   1.000
_cell.angle_alpha   90.00
_cell.angle_beta   90.00
_cell.angle_gamma   90.00
#
_symmetry.space_group_name_H-M   'P 1'
#
loop_
_entity.id
_entity.type
_entity.pdbx_description
1 polymer ?
#
loop_
_entity_poly.entity_id
_entity_poly.type
_entity_poly.pdbx_seq_one_letter_code
_entity_poly.pdbx_strand_id
1 'polypeptide(L)'
;MQVLASKDDTEPSLRWEYPTSCIEGLKKELKDRSETCFIHLAAKFTLGRITLDEYLDGVLAHLRKSSQAKHKFDVLTMELWPENDLWPLTTSDIFAGSIRALMWSPSFTPFEDKEWQCLRGLASLAWNIDDPDKFQTTAHEQGLDLSSLSPEAADLLLVICYCRRHVNLLEHLVYTVRPPAQSSFDRLPSYAVEARVEPESITAQHSPKGPENVAIEIKIWTFLLNSPWIHDPVDENVAGAMTSLGHCHAGSEPWTIEYTSPALDAFHSALVAREFFPSLSQVSSFILNCPDVEIARQYLKKMPGSMISSSRFFYPSHTGSLLVPIIESKTLNGQHRLDLVRLVLEEIPRLDIDARIDRPWVADMRSFGAPGDPWDFFNALMAAGWRGDRKMAELLLEHGAKPEVKDCLSNLDAGGLARQQGYKKFAAWFEGRQAS
;
A
#
# COMPACT_ATOMS: atom_id res chain seq x y z
N MET A 1 5.18 9.17 -10.41
CA MET A 1 5.61 10.23 -11.35
C MET A 1 4.60 10.39 -12.47
N GLN A 2 4.09 11.60 -12.65
CA GLN A 2 3.52 12.04 -13.91
C GLN A 2 4.63 12.69 -14.74
N VAL A 3 4.98 12.05 -15.84
CA VAL A 3 5.79 12.69 -16.88
C VAL A 3 4.82 13.41 -17.78
N LEU A 4 4.76 14.73 -17.67
CA LEU A 4 3.90 15.55 -18.51
C LEU A 4 4.74 16.06 -19.69
N ALA A 5 4.19 15.99 -20.90
CA ALA A 5 4.74 16.73 -22.02
C ALA A 5 4.78 18.22 -21.66
N SER A 6 5.92 18.90 -21.85
CA SER A 6 5.92 20.36 -21.72
C SER A 6 4.97 20.96 -22.76
N LYS A 7 4.40 22.12 -22.43
CA LYS A 7 3.49 22.86 -23.32
C LYS A 7 4.15 23.30 -24.64
N ASP A 8 5.48 23.29 -24.70
CA ASP A 8 6.31 23.68 -25.85
C ASP A 8 7.06 22.50 -26.48
N ASP A 9 6.73 21.26 -26.09
CA ASP A 9 7.37 20.01 -26.52
C ASP A 9 8.87 19.86 -26.23
N THR A 10 9.51 20.85 -25.61
CA THR A 10 10.96 20.87 -25.43
C THR A 10 11.47 19.90 -24.35
N GLU A 11 10.73 19.63 -23.26
CA GLU A 11 11.17 18.70 -22.19
C GLU A 11 10.03 17.98 -21.42
N PRO A 12 10.26 16.78 -20.88
CA PRO A 12 9.38 16.17 -19.90
C PRO A 12 9.37 17.01 -18.61
N SER A 13 8.20 17.28 -18.03
CA SER A 13 8.11 17.85 -16.68
C SER A 13 7.62 16.79 -15.68
N LEU A 14 8.19 16.79 -14.48
CA LEU A 14 7.79 15.88 -13.40
C LEU A 14 6.71 16.53 -12.55
N ARG A 15 5.55 15.88 -12.47
CA ARG A 15 4.61 16.09 -11.38
C ARG A 15 4.66 14.89 -10.44
N TRP A 16 4.70 15.20 -9.15
CA TRP A 16 4.70 14.23 -8.07
C TRP A 16 3.39 14.34 -7.30
N GLU A 17 2.80 13.19 -7.01
CA GLU A 17 1.55 13.09 -6.24
C GLU A 17 1.83 13.20 -4.74
N TYR A 18 2.97 12.67 -4.30
CA TYR A 18 3.39 12.68 -2.91
C TYR A 18 4.50 13.73 -2.68
N PRO A 19 4.35 14.63 -1.71
CA PRO A 19 5.40 15.55 -1.33
C PRO A 19 6.52 14.79 -0.63
N THR A 20 7.69 14.68 -1.26
CA THR A 20 8.89 14.12 -0.62
C THR A 20 10.06 15.09 -0.78
N SER A 21 10.84 15.26 0.29
CA SER A 21 12.11 16.02 0.23
C SER A 21 13.14 15.36 -0.69
N CYS A 22 12.94 14.09 -1.04
CA CYS A 22 13.86 13.27 -1.81
C CYS A 22 13.75 13.47 -3.34
N ILE A 23 12.78 14.25 -3.83
CA ILE A 23 12.60 14.44 -5.29
C ILE A 23 13.66 15.35 -5.93
N GLU A 24 14.39 16.13 -5.14
CA GLU A 24 15.37 17.09 -5.67
C GLU A 24 16.53 16.41 -6.41
N GLY A 25 16.89 15.18 -6.03
CA GLY A 25 17.87 14.35 -6.76
C GLY A 25 17.39 14.05 -8.17
N LEU A 26 16.17 13.52 -8.32
CA LEU A 26 15.59 13.21 -9.63
C LEU A 26 15.35 14.45 -10.50
N LYS A 27 14.96 15.58 -9.88
CA LYS A 27 14.84 16.85 -10.63
C LYS A 27 16.17 17.31 -11.19
N LYS A 28 17.28 17.08 -10.49
CA LYS A 28 18.63 17.38 -10.99
C LYS A 28 19.00 16.45 -12.13
N GLU A 29 18.74 15.15 -11.99
CA GLU A 29 18.98 14.15 -13.03
C GLU A 29 18.21 14.47 -14.31
N LEU A 30 16.92 14.74 -14.21
CA LEU A 30 16.11 15.08 -15.39
C LEU A 30 16.54 16.38 -16.09
N LYS A 31 17.08 17.35 -15.34
CA LYS A 31 17.57 18.63 -15.90
C LYS A 31 18.96 18.50 -16.53
N ASP A 32 19.72 17.46 -16.19
CA ASP A 32 21.07 17.29 -16.67
C ASP A 32 21.08 16.61 -18.04
N ARG A 33 21.22 17.42 -19.10
CA ARG A 33 21.26 16.94 -20.48
C ARG A 33 22.58 16.26 -20.87
N SER A 34 23.60 16.28 -20.01
CA SER A 34 24.91 15.69 -20.31
C SER A 34 24.93 14.17 -20.18
N GLU A 35 23.96 13.60 -19.48
CA GLU A 35 23.76 12.15 -19.36
C GLU A 35 22.30 11.78 -19.63
N THR A 36 22.06 10.54 -20.01
CA THR A 36 20.71 10.02 -20.26
C THR A 36 20.59 8.66 -19.58
N CYS A 37 20.25 8.69 -18.30
CA CYS A 37 20.15 7.52 -17.44
C CYS A 37 18.76 7.45 -16.79
N PHE A 38 18.49 6.38 -16.03
CA PHE A 38 17.29 6.08 -15.25
C PHE A 38 16.07 6.99 -15.48
N ILE A 39 15.92 8.10 -14.73
CA ILE A 39 14.69 8.92 -14.76
C ILE A 39 14.46 9.58 -16.12
N HIS A 40 15.54 9.88 -16.84
CA HIS A 40 15.49 10.50 -18.16
C HIS A 40 15.02 9.49 -19.20
N LEU A 41 15.51 8.25 -19.13
CA LEU A 41 15.07 7.14 -19.98
C LEU A 41 13.62 6.77 -19.67
N ALA A 42 13.28 6.63 -18.40
CA ALA A 42 11.90 6.40 -17.94
C ALA A 42 10.96 7.48 -18.50
N ALA A 43 11.32 8.76 -18.34
CA ALA A 43 10.52 9.88 -18.82
C ALA A 43 10.34 9.87 -20.34
N LYS A 44 11.41 9.65 -21.10
CA LYS A 44 11.33 9.55 -22.57
C LYS A 44 10.47 8.38 -23.00
N PHE A 45 10.60 7.22 -22.35
CA PHE A 45 9.85 6.03 -22.70
C PHE A 45 8.36 6.19 -22.39
N THR A 46 8.01 6.71 -21.20
CA THR A 46 6.63 7.04 -20.84
C THR A 46 5.97 8.01 -21.82
N LEU A 47 6.74 8.97 -22.35
CA LEU A 47 6.26 9.92 -23.37
C LEU A 47 6.25 9.37 -24.80
N GLY A 48 6.63 8.10 -25.02
CA GLY A 48 6.73 7.49 -26.34
C GLY A 48 7.82 8.10 -27.23
N ARG A 49 8.82 8.77 -26.63
CA ARG A 49 9.92 9.43 -27.34
C ARG A 49 11.08 8.48 -27.67
N ILE A 50 11.14 7.33 -27.01
CA ILE A 50 12.06 6.24 -27.29
C ILE A 50 11.29 4.91 -27.33
N THR A 51 11.85 3.94 -28.03
CA THR A 51 11.35 2.57 -28.12
C THR A 51 11.63 1.78 -26.84
N LEU A 52 10.98 0.63 -26.69
CA LEU A 52 11.27 -0.32 -25.61
C LEU A 52 12.74 -0.78 -25.66
N ASP A 53 13.26 -1.03 -26.86
CA ASP A 53 14.63 -1.49 -27.04
C ASP A 53 15.64 -0.45 -26.55
N GLU A 54 15.46 0.82 -26.92
CA GLU A 54 16.30 1.93 -26.45
C GLU A 54 16.20 2.13 -24.93
N TYR A 55 15.00 1.96 -24.36
CA TYR A 55 14.80 2.03 -22.91
C TYR A 55 15.51 0.90 -22.17
N LEU A 56 15.31 -0.36 -22.60
CA LEU A 56 15.94 -1.52 -21.99
C LEU A 56 17.46 -1.48 -22.15
N ASP A 57 17.97 -1.13 -23.33
CA ASP A 57 19.42 -1.01 -23.57
C ASP A 57 20.05 0.05 -22.67
N GLY A 58 19.40 1.22 -22.55
CA GLY A 58 19.88 2.30 -21.71
C GLY A 58 19.89 1.95 -20.22
N VAL A 59 18.79 1.40 -19.69
CA VAL A 59 18.69 1.08 -18.26
C VAL A 59 19.54 -0.14 -17.90
N LEU A 60 19.52 -1.20 -18.70
CA LEU A 60 20.29 -2.42 -18.40
C LEU A 60 21.79 -2.23 -18.61
N ALA A 61 22.25 -1.27 -19.42
CA ALA A 61 23.67 -1.01 -19.62
C ALA A 61 24.41 -0.77 -18.29
N HIS A 62 23.75 -0.18 -17.29
CA HIS A 62 24.31 0.06 -15.97
C HIS A 62 24.71 -1.22 -15.21
N LEU A 63 24.11 -2.36 -15.55
CA LEU A 63 24.45 -3.66 -14.95
C LEU A 63 25.56 -4.40 -15.69
N ARG A 64 25.98 -3.92 -16.85
CA ARG A 64 26.92 -4.62 -17.75
C ARG A 64 28.36 -4.32 -17.37
N LYS A 65 29.16 -5.37 -17.13
CA LYS A 65 30.57 -5.25 -16.74
C LYS A 65 31.44 -4.47 -17.74
N SER A 66 31.20 -4.64 -19.05
CA SER A 66 31.94 -3.91 -20.09
C SER A 66 31.50 -2.45 -20.26
N SER A 67 30.36 -2.07 -19.66
CA SER A 67 29.77 -0.74 -19.74
C SER A 67 30.12 0.16 -18.55
N GLN A 68 31.24 -0.11 -17.85
CA GLN A 68 31.71 0.64 -16.67
C GLN A 68 32.06 2.14 -16.90
N ALA A 69 31.44 2.81 -17.88
CA ALA A 69 31.26 4.25 -17.79
C ALA A 69 30.51 4.53 -16.49
N LYS A 70 31.18 5.16 -15.51
CA LYS A 70 30.54 5.66 -14.30
C LYS A 70 29.63 6.80 -14.72
N HIS A 71 28.32 6.56 -14.79
CA HIS A 71 27.37 7.63 -14.99
C HIS A 71 27.27 8.43 -13.70
N LYS A 72 27.13 9.74 -13.82
CA LYS A 72 27.02 10.70 -12.71
C LYS A 72 25.91 10.33 -11.73
N PHE A 73 24.85 9.66 -12.18
CA PHE A 73 23.70 9.28 -11.36
C PHE A 73 23.74 7.83 -10.84
N ASP A 74 24.85 7.11 -11.08
CA ASP A 74 25.10 5.78 -10.49
C ASP A 74 25.45 5.83 -8.99
N VAL A 75 25.57 7.04 -8.41
CA VAL A 75 25.89 7.24 -7.00
C VAL A 75 24.65 7.63 -6.19
N LEU A 76 24.63 7.18 -4.93
CA LEU A 76 23.65 7.61 -3.94
C LEU A 76 23.92 9.08 -3.55
N THR A 77 22.86 9.86 -3.48
CA THR A 77 22.90 11.24 -2.97
C THR A 77 22.76 11.31 -1.45
N MET A 78 22.15 10.29 -0.84
CA MET A 78 21.96 10.18 0.61
C MET A 78 22.79 9.01 1.16
N GLU A 79 23.81 9.32 1.97
CA GLU A 79 24.69 8.30 2.58
C GLU A 79 24.02 7.59 3.77
N LEU A 80 23.20 8.30 4.55
CA LEU A 80 22.60 7.77 5.79
C LEU A 80 21.28 7.03 5.59
N TRP A 81 20.57 7.29 4.48
CA TRP A 81 19.26 6.70 4.20
C TRP A 81 19.13 6.34 2.70
N PRO A 82 19.91 5.37 2.20
CA PRO A 82 19.95 5.03 0.77
C PRO A 82 18.58 4.67 0.19
N GLU A 83 17.75 3.99 0.97
CA GLU A 83 16.38 3.60 0.62
C GLU A 83 15.56 4.81 0.14
N ASN A 84 15.71 5.95 0.84
CA ASN A 84 14.98 7.18 0.56
C ASN A 84 15.40 7.83 -0.78
N ASP A 85 16.59 7.50 -1.29
CA ASP A 85 17.06 7.96 -2.60
C ASP A 85 16.50 7.09 -3.74
N LEU A 86 16.15 5.82 -3.44
CA LEU A 86 15.54 4.88 -4.37
C LEU A 86 14.02 5.03 -4.46
N TRP A 87 13.34 5.41 -3.38
CA TRP A 87 11.88 5.52 -3.38
C TRP A 87 11.33 6.45 -4.46
N PRO A 88 11.94 7.63 -4.71
CA PRO A 88 11.48 8.49 -5.78
C PRO A 88 11.51 7.78 -7.14
N LEU A 89 12.62 7.11 -7.47
CA LEU A 89 12.75 6.45 -8.76
C LEU A 89 11.83 5.23 -8.85
N THR A 90 11.79 4.40 -7.83
CA THR A 90 10.99 3.16 -7.80
C THR A 90 9.48 3.43 -7.85
N THR A 91 9.01 4.50 -7.19
CA THR A 91 7.60 4.92 -7.31
C THR A 91 7.31 5.45 -8.72
N SER A 92 8.30 6.03 -9.39
CA SER A 92 8.15 6.63 -10.71
C SER A 92 8.21 5.62 -11.84
N ASP A 93 9.18 4.71 -11.76
CA ASP A 93 9.47 3.65 -12.71
C ASP A 93 10.04 2.50 -11.88
N ILE A 94 9.18 1.51 -11.59
CA ILE A 94 9.53 0.39 -10.73
C ILE A 94 10.72 -0.39 -11.31
N PHE A 95 10.78 -0.54 -12.64
CA PHE A 95 11.85 -1.30 -13.28
C PHE A 95 13.19 -0.55 -13.18
N ALA A 96 13.25 0.71 -13.60
CA ALA A 96 14.47 1.50 -13.49
C ALA A 96 14.92 1.67 -12.02
N GLY A 97 13.96 1.83 -11.09
CA GLY A 97 14.23 1.85 -9.65
C GLY A 97 14.85 0.56 -9.14
N SER A 98 14.32 -0.59 -9.56
CA SER A 98 14.83 -1.92 -9.18
C SER A 98 16.25 -2.16 -9.72
N ILE A 99 16.53 -1.70 -10.94
CA ILE A 99 17.88 -1.77 -11.52
C ILE A 99 18.87 -0.95 -10.68
N ARG A 100 18.50 0.28 -10.34
CA ARG A 100 19.34 1.15 -9.51
C ARG A 100 19.52 0.58 -8.10
N ALA A 101 18.47 -0.02 -7.53
CA ALA A 101 18.53 -0.70 -6.24
C ALA A 101 19.47 -1.92 -6.26
N LEU A 102 19.43 -2.70 -7.35
CA LEU A 102 20.31 -3.86 -7.53
C LEU A 102 21.78 -3.44 -7.59
N MET A 103 22.11 -2.37 -8.32
CA MET A 103 23.48 -1.84 -8.40
C MET A 103 24.11 -1.52 -7.04
N TRP A 104 23.27 -1.15 -6.08
CA TRP A 104 23.70 -0.78 -4.73
C TRP A 104 23.51 -1.89 -3.71
N SER A 105 23.03 -3.06 -4.14
CA SER A 105 23.09 -4.24 -3.30
C SER A 105 24.56 -4.57 -3.00
N PRO A 106 24.95 -4.76 -1.73
CA PRO A 106 26.33 -5.11 -1.36
C PRO A 106 26.83 -6.39 -2.02
N SER A 107 25.92 -7.28 -2.42
CA SER A 107 26.24 -8.55 -3.09
C SER A 107 26.30 -8.44 -4.61
N PHE A 108 25.95 -7.30 -5.21
CA PHE A 108 25.85 -7.19 -6.65
C PHE A 108 27.21 -7.18 -7.33
N THR A 109 27.33 -8.01 -8.36
CA THR A 109 28.45 -8.02 -9.29
C THR A 109 27.94 -7.74 -10.70
N PRO A 110 28.54 -6.79 -11.45
CA PRO A 110 28.15 -6.51 -12.83
C PRO A 110 28.14 -7.77 -13.70
N PHE A 111 27.09 -7.92 -14.52
CA PHE A 111 26.88 -9.08 -15.37
C PHE A 111 27.90 -9.16 -16.49
N GLU A 112 28.35 -10.37 -16.78
CA GLU A 112 29.16 -10.66 -17.96
C GLU A 112 28.35 -10.45 -19.24
N ASP A 113 29.02 -10.14 -20.35
CA ASP A 113 28.36 -9.77 -21.60
C ASP A 113 27.33 -10.80 -22.10
N LYS A 114 27.63 -12.10 -21.91
CA LYS A 114 26.74 -13.20 -22.32
C LYS A 114 25.45 -13.22 -21.48
N GLU A 115 25.57 -13.08 -20.16
CA GLU A 115 24.43 -13.06 -19.26
C GLU A 115 23.59 -11.81 -19.51
N TRP A 116 24.24 -10.65 -19.65
CA TRP A 116 23.57 -9.39 -19.96
C TRP A 116 22.76 -9.46 -21.26
N GLN A 117 23.33 -10.04 -22.32
CA GLN A 117 22.62 -10.24 -23.60
C GLN A 117 21.40 -11.15 -23.43
N CYS A 118 21.54 -12.22 -22.63
CA CYS A 118 20.43 -13.11 -22.35
C CYS A 118 19.31 -12.41 -21.55
N LEU A 119 19.68 -11.70 -20.47
CA LEU A 119 18.76 -10.89 -19.67
C LEU A 119 18.01 -9.87 -20.53
N ARG A 120 18.73 -9.13 -21.38
CA ARG A 120 18.14 -8.15 -22.28
C ARG A 120 17.14 -8.78 -23.26
N GLY A 121 17.48 -9.92 -23.84
CA GLY A 121 16.57 -10.67 -24.72
C GLY A 121 15.30 -11.08 -23.97
N LEU A 122 15.46 -11.73 -22.81
CA LEU A 122 14.34 -12.21 -21.99
C LEU A 122 13.50 -11.06 -21.44
N ALA A 123 14.11 -9.93 -21.07
CA ALA A 123 13.42 -8.73 -20.61
C ALA A 123 12.47 -8.18 -21.68
N SER A 124 12.93 -8.11 -22.94
CA SER A 124 12.10 -7.68 -24.07
C SER A 124 10.93 -8.62 -24.33
N LEU A 125 11.13 -9.94 -24.19
CA LEU A 125 10.06 -10.92 -24.30
C LEU A 125 9.05 -10.78 -23.16
N ALA A 126 9.53 -10.74 -21.90
CA ALA A 126 8.69 -10.62 -20.71
C ALA A 126 7.87 -9.33 -20.71
N TRP A 127 8.37 -8.26 -21.32
CA TRP A 127 7.65 -7.00 -21.45
C TRP A 127 6.37 -7.11 -22.30
N ASN A 128 6.38 -8.01 -23.28
CA ASN A 128 5.37 -8.11 -24.34
C ASN A 128 4.54 -9.40 -24.30
N ILE A 129 4.97 -10.41 -23.55
CA ILE A 129 4.34 -11.73 -23.50
C ILE A 129 3.97 -12.05 -22.06
N ASP A 130 2.67 -12.23 -21.77
CA ASP A 130 2.17 -12.74 -20.47
C ASP A 130 1.99 -14.27 -20.46
N ASP A 131 1.81 -14.88 -21.64
CA ASP A 131 1.61 -16.33 -21.75
C ASP A 131 2.94 -17.09 -21.54
N PRO A 132 3.04 -17.96 -20.52
CA PRO A 132 4.29 -18.66 -20.20
C PRO A 132 4.80 -19.56 -21.33
N ASP A 133 3.90 -20.31 -21.99
CA ASP A 133 4.27 -21.26 -23.05
C ASP A 133 4.82 -20.53 -24.27
N LYS A 134 4.17 -19.43 -24.66
CA LYS A 134 4.64 -18.55 -25.73
C LYS A 134 5.96 -17.89 -25.37
N PHE A 135 6.11 -17.41 -24.13
CA PHE A 135 7.36 -16.83 -23.65
C PHE A 135 8.51 -17.83 -23.78
N GLN A 136 8.32 -19.06 -23.29
CA GLN A 136 9.33 -20.11 -23.33
C GLN A 136 9.67 -20.54 -24.76
N THR A 137 8.64 -20.69 -25.62
CA THR A 137 8.83 -21.06 -27.03
C THR A 137 9.63 -20.01 -27.76
N THR A 138 9.24 -18.72 -27.65
CA THR A 138 9.96 -17.63 -28.31
C THR A 138 11.36 -17.42 -27.75
N ALA A 139 11.56 -17.59 -26.44
CA ALA A 139 12.89 -17.56 -25.83
C ALA A 139 13.79 -18.65 -26.42
N HIS A 140 13.30 -19.88 -26.53
CA HIS A 140 14.03 -21.00 -27.13
C HIS A 140 14.39 -20.75 -28.60
N GLU A 141 13.45 -20.26 -29.39
CA GLU A 141 13.68 -19.90 -30.80
C GLU A 141 14.75 -18.81 -30.97
N GLN A 142 14.86 -17.89 -30.01
CA GLN A 142 15.90 -16.84 -29.99
C GLN A 142 17.22 -17.29 -29.33
N GLY A 143 17.32 -18.54 -28.90
CA GLY A 143 18.50 -19.06 -28.20
C GLY A 143 18.73 -18.44 -26.82
N LEU A 144 17.67 -17.93 -26.19
CA LEU A 144 17.68 -17.36 -24.85
C LEU A 144 17.35 -18.45 -23.83
N ASP A 145 18.23 -18.63 -22.85
CA ASP A 145 18.11 -19.68 -21.84
C ASP A 145 17.92 -19.07 -20.45
N LEU A 146 16.72 -19.23 -19.90
CA LEU A 146 16.36 -18.75 -18.56
C LEU A 146 17.29 -19.32 -17.47
N SER A 147 17.81 -20.54 -17.65
CA SER A 147 18.72 -21.18 -16.69
C SER A 147 20.13 -20.58 -16.69
N SER A 148 20.45 -19.75 -17.69
CA SER A 148 21.71 -19.04 -17.78
C SER A 148 21.75 -17.74 -16.98
N LEU A 149 20.61 -17.29 -16.44
CA LEU A 149 20.51 -16.10 -15.62
C LEU A 149 20.90 -16.39 -14.17
N SER A 150 21.65 -15.46 -13.57
CA SER A 150 21.75 -15.38 -12.11
C SER A 150 20.38 -15.11 -11.47
N PRO A 151 20.22 -15.43 -10.17
CA PRO A 151 19.04 -15.04 -9.41
C PRO A 151 18.73 -13.53 -9.47
N GLU A 152 19.77 -12.68 -9.45
CA GLU A 152 19.65 -11.23 -9.55
C GLU A 152 19.12 -10.78 -10.92
N ALA A 153 19.55 -11.43 -12.00
CA ALA A 153 19.01 -11.16 -13.33
C ALA A 153 17.56 -11.67 -13.47
N ALA A 154 17.24 -12.82 -12.88
CA ALA A 154 15.89 -13.38 -12.90
C ALA A 154 14.88 -12.53 -12.11
N ASP A 155 15.29 -11.93 -10.99
CA ASP A 155 14.50 -10.97 -10.22
C ASP A 155 13.97 -9.82 -11.08
N LEU A 156 14.81 -9.29 -11.97
CA LEU A 156 14.42 -8.21 -12.89
C LEU A 156 13.35 -8.65 -13.90
N LEU A 157 13.29 -9.93 -14.27
CA LEU A 157 12.21 -10.46 -15.11
C LEU A 157 10.88 -10.49 -14.34
N LEU A 158 10.88 -10.87 -13.06
CA LEU A 158 9.68 -10.79 -12.22
C LEU A 158 9.24 -9.32 -12.04
N VAL A 159 10.18 -8.38 -11.89
CA VAL A 159 9.87 -6.95 -11.83
C VAL A 159 9.21 -6.48 -13.13
N ILE A 160 9.66 -6.93 -14.31
CA ILE A 160 8.99 -6.63 -15.58
C ILE A 160 7.57 -7.18 -15.58
N CYS A 161 7.38 -8.45 -15.18
CA CYS A 161 6.05 -9.04 -15.11
C CYS A 161 5.15 -8.27 -14.16
N TYR A 162 5.69 -7.79 -13.04
CA TYR A 162 4.98 -6.93 -12.10
C TYR A 162 4.59 -5.58 -12.72
N CYS A 163 5.55 -4.87 -13.31
CA CYS A 163 5.34 -3.61 -14.03
C CYS A 163 4.24 -3.75 -15.09
N ARG A 164 4.22 -4.87 -15.82
CA ARG A 164 3.31 -5.13 -16.93
C ARG A 164 2.00 -5.80 -16.52
N ARG A 165 1.85 -6.20 -15.26
CA ARG A 165 0.71 -6.99 -14.75
C ARG A 165 0.56 -8.35 -15.44
N HIS A 166 1.68 -8.95 -15.85
CA HIS A 166 1.71 -10.28 -16.45
C HIS A 166 1.61 -11.34 -15.36
N VAL A 167 0.38 -11.58 -14.87
CA VAL A 167 0.11 -12.47 -13.74
C VAL A 167 0.55 -13.91 -14.03
N ASN A 168 0.29 -14.40 -15.24
CA ASN A 168 0.53 -15.80 -15.59
C ASN A 168 2.03 -16.05 -15.77
N LEU A 169 2.74 -15.14 -16.45
CA LEU A 169 4.19 -15.24 -16.57
C LEU A 169 4.88 -15.07 -15.21
N LEU A 170 4.42 -14.15 -14.37
CA LEU A 170 4.98 -13.97 -13.03
C LEU A 170 4.84 -15.24 -12.19
N GLU A 171 3.66 -15.86 -12.17
CA GLU A 171 3.43 -17.12 -11.47
C GLU A 171 4.39 -18.21 -11.96
N HIS A 172 4.50 -18.38 -13.28
CA HIS A 172 5.42 -19.35 -13.87
C HIS A 172 6.88 -19.10 -13.46
N LEU A 173 7.35 -17.85 -13.54
CA LEU A 173 8.72 -17.50 -13.19
C LEU A 173 9.01 -17.70 -11.71
N VAL A 174 8.09 -17.31 -10.81
CA VAL A 174 8.22 -17.51 -9.36
C VAL A 174 8.57 -18.95 -9.00
N TYR A 175 8.02 -19.94 -9.72
CA TYR A 175 8.28 -21.37 -9.50
C TYR A 175 9.40 -21.98 -10.36
N THR A 176 9.90 -21.26 -11.37
CA THR A 176 10.89 -21.79 -12.32
C THR A 176 12.29 -21.29 -12.04
N VAL A 177 12.44 -20.05 -11.59
CA VAL A 177 13.74 -19.44 -11.26
C VAL A 177 13.97 -19.37 -9.75
N ARG A 178 15.24 -19.22 -9.36
CA ARG A 178 15.62 -19.09 -7.95
C ARG A 178 15.58 -17.62 -7.52
N PRO A 179 15.08 -17.31 -6.31
CA PRO A 179 15.16 -15.96 -5.79
C PRO A 179 16.62 -15.57 -5.48
N PRO A 180 16.99 -14.29 -5.65
CA PRO A 180 18.27 -13.76 -5.17
C PRO A 180 18.31 -13.72 -3.65
N ALA A 181 19.49 -13.42 -3.07
CA ALA A 181 19.60 -13.23 -1.62
C ALA A 181 18.83 -12.01 -1.11
N GLN A 182 18.57 -11.04 -1.99
CA GLN A 182 17.76 -9.84 -1.75
C GLN A 182 16.94 -9.59 -3.01
N SER A 183 15.62 -9.68 -2.88
CA SER A 183 14.66 -9.53 -3.96
C SER A 183 14.26 -8.06 -4.11
N SER A 184 13.98 -7.61 -5.33
CA SER A 184 13.46 -6.25 -5.56
C SER A 184 12.14 -6.01 -4.82
N PHE A 185 11.37 -7.08 -4.58
CA PHE A 185 10.10 -7.00 -3.86
C PHE A 185 10.25 -6.78 -2.35
N ASP A 186 11.42 -7.07 -1.76
CA ASP A 186 11.69 -6.78 -0.35
C ASP A 186 11.81 -5.27 -0.07
N ARG A 187 12.11 -4.48 -1.10
CA ARG A 187 12.42 -3.05 -1.00
C ARG A 187 11.37 -2.15 -1.63
N LEU A 188 10.28 -2.73 -2.13
CA LEU A 188 9.30 -1.94 -2.84
C LEU A 188 8.56 -1.02 -1.84
N PRO A 189 8.62 0.31 -2.01
CA PRO A 189 7.98 1.21 -1.07
C PRO A 189 6.45 1.09 -1.17
N SER A 190 5.74 1.32 -0.06
CA SER A 190 4.28 1.24 -0.02
C SER A 190 3.62 2.13 -1.08
N TYR A 191 4.15 3.34 -1.29
CA TYR A 191 3.68 4.26 -2.32
C TYR A 191 3.73 3.70 -3.74
N ALA A 192 4.70 2.82 -4.05
CA ALA A 192 4.77 2.21 -5.37
C ALA A 192 3.64 1.18 -5.57
N VAL A 193 3.20 0.50 -4.51
CA VAL A 193 2.06 -0.42 -4.53
C VAL A 193 0.74 0.36 -4.55
N GLU A 194 0.59 1.37 -3.69
CA GLU A 194 -0.62 2.20 -3.60
C GLU A 194 -0.93 2.90 -4.93
N ALA A 195 0.08 3.48 -5.58
CA ALA A 195 -0.08 4.14 -6.88
C ALA A 195 -0.65 3.23 -7.98
N ARG A 196 -0.55 1.90 -7.81
CA ARG A 196 -1.04 0.91 -8.78
C ARG A 196 -2.51 0.58 -8.61
N VAL A 197 -3.08 0.80 -7.43
CA VAL A 197 -4.45 0.44 -7.09
C VAL A 197 -5.37 1.65 -6.94
N GLU A 198 -4.82 2.79 -6.54
CA GLU A 198 -5.59 4.01 -6.29
C GLU A 198 -6.16 4.60 -7.58
N PRO A 199 -7.48 4.80 -7.73
CA PRO A 199 -8.11 5.30 -8.97
C PRO A 199 -7.69 6.72 -9.36
N GLU A 200 -7.31 7.55 -8.39
CA GLU A 200 -6.83 8.93 -8.60
C GLU A 200 -5.36 8.97 -9.04
N SER A 201 -4.60 7.89 -8.81
CA SER A 201 -3.17 7.84 -9.14
C SER A 201 -2.92 8.02 -10.64
N ILE A 202 -2.10 8.99 -10.98
CA ILE A 202 -1.69 9.33 -12.35
C ILE A 202 -0.24 8.92 -12.62
N THR A 203 0.35 8.16 -11.70
CA THR A 203 1.72 7.68 -11.81
C THR A 203 1.84 6.60 -12.89
N ALA A 204 2.75 6.82 -13.84
CA ALA A 204 2.99 5.90 -14.95
C ALA A 204 3.98 4.80 -14.56
N GLN A 205 3.49 3.59 -14.27
CA GLN A 205 4.31 2.42 -13.91
C GLN A 205 4.23 1.31 -14.96
N HIS A 206 4.21 1.71 -16.24
CA HIS A 206 4.25 0.83 -17.41
C HIS A 206 3.14 -0.22 -17.52
N SER A 207 2.02 -0.10 -16.81
CA SER A 207 0.79 -0.88 -17.04
C SER A 207 -0.39 0.03 -17.34
N PRO A 208 -1.35 -0.41 -18.19
CA PRO A 208 -2.68 0.20 -18.22
C PRO A 208 -3.30 0.18 -16.83
N LYS A 209 -4.12 1.19 -16.56
CA LYS A 209 -4.78 1.34 -15.27
C LYS A 209 -6.27 1.04 -15.44
N GLY A 210 -6.79 0.11 -14.65
CA GLY A 210 -8.20 -0.28 -14.70
C GLY A 210 -8.75 -0.77 -13.36
N PRO A 211 -10.09 -0.83 -13.19
CA PRO A 211 -10.74 -1.30 -11.97
C PRO A 211 -10.30 -2.70 -11.50
N GLU A 212 -9.84 -3.54 -12.41
CA GLU A 212 -9.30 -4.88 -12.14
C GLU A 212 -7.94 -4.87 -11.41
N ASN A 213 -7.28 -3.72 -11.32
CA ASN A 213 -5.93 -3.59 -10.79
C ASN A 213 -5.79 -4.16 -9.37
N VAL A 214 -6.75 -3.88 -8.47
CA VAL A 214 -6.69 -4.41 -7.09
C VAL A 214 -6.66 -5.94 -7.10
N ALA A 215 -7.53 -6.58 -7.89
CA ALA A 215 -7.57 -8.03 -7.99
C ALA A 215 -6.29 -8.61 -8.61
N ILE A 216 -5.70 -7.92 -9.57
CA ILE A 216 -4.41 -8.29 -10.16
C ILE A 216 -3.27 -8.19 -9.14
N GLU A 217 -3.17 -7.05 -8.43
CA GLU A 217 -2.14 -6.85 -7.40
C GLU A 217 -2.26 -7.90 -6.31
N ILE A 218 -3.47 -8.16 -5.82
CA ILE A 218 -3.74 -9.20 -4.83
C ILE A 218 -3.26 -10.56 -5.31
N LYS A 219 -3.51 -10.94 -6.57
CA LYS A 219 -3.02 -12.23 -7.11
C LYS A 219 -1.50 -12.28 -7.17
N ILE A 220 -0.85 -11.25 -7.73
CA ILE A 220 0.61 -11.19 -7.84
C ILE A 220 1.26 -11.31 -6.45
N TRP A 221 0.81 -10.49 -5.50
CA TRP A 221 1.35 -10.52 -4.16
C TRP A 221 1.01 -11.80 -3.40
N THR A 222 -0.12 -12.45 -3.70
CA THR A 222 -0.41 -13.79 -3.18
C THR A 222 0.65 -14.80 -3.63
N PHE A 223 1.09 -14.77 -4.89
CA PHE A 223 2.17 -15.64 -5.36
C PHE A 223 3.49 -15.34 -4.67
N LEU A 224 3.86 -14.05 -4.61
CA LEU A 224 5.11 -13.63 -3.98
C LEU A 224 5.16 -14.01 -2.49
N LEU A 225 4.10 -13.76 -1.72
CA LEU A 225 4.01 -14.08 -0.30
C LEU A 225 4.03 -15.58 0.00
N ASN A 226 3.53 -16.41 -0.92
CA ASN A 226 3.55 -17.87 -0.79
C ASN A 226 4.83 -18.51 -1.35
N SER A 227 5.83 -17.70 -1.68
CA SER A 227 7.07 -18.12 -2.32
C SER A 227 8.29 -17.57 -1.57
N PRO A 228 9.51 -18.05 -1.85
CA PRO A 228 10.72 -17.55 -1.21
C PRO A 228 11.20 -16.19 -1.75
N TRP A 229 10.36 -15.46 -2.49
CA TRP A 229 10.70 -14.16 -3.09
C TRP A 229 10.52 -12.96 -2.14
N ILE A 230 9.87 -13.17 -0.99
CA ILE A 230 9.73 -12.19 0.08
C ILE A 230 10.49 -12.71 1.31
N HIS A 231 11.65 -12.11 1.59
CA HIS A 231 12.60 -12.60 2.59
C HIS A 231 12.25 -12.14 4.01
N ASP A 232 12.60 -12.96 5.00
CA ASP A 232 12.47 -12.62 6.42
C ASP A 232 13.79 -12.03 7.00
N PRO A 233 13.72 -11.02 7.88
CA PRO A 233 12.51 -10.30 8.28
C PRO A 233 12.02 -9.35 7.18
N VAL A 234 10.69 -9.25 7.02
CA VAL A 234 10.10 -8.42 5.97
C VAL A 234 10.18 -6.93 6.33
N ASP A 235 10.50 -6.11 5.33
CA ASP A 235 10.49 -4.65 5.45
C ASP A 235 9.11 -4.12 5.90
N GLU A 236 9.12 -3.11 6.77
CA GLU A 236 7.89 -2.58 7.36
C GLU A 236 6.98 -1.92 6.32
N ASN A 237 7.54 -1.30 5.28
CA ASN A 237 6.76 -0.68 4.21
C ASN A 237 6.06 -1.73 3.37
N VAL A 238 6.73 -2.85 3.09
CA VAL A 238 6.12 -3.98 2.37
C VAL A 238 4.99 -4.59 3.19
N ALA A 239 5.24 -4.91 4.47
CA ALA A 239 4.20 -5.45 5.35
C ALA A 239 2.99 -4.49 5.49
N GLY A 240 3.25 -3.19 5.64
CA GLY A 240 2.23 -2.15 5.69
C GLY A 240 1.42 -2.04 4.40
N ALA A 241 2.10 -2.08 3.23
CA ALA A 241 1.44 -2.04 1.93
C ALA A 241 0.55 -3.27 1.70
N MET A 242 1.05 -4.46 2.06
CA MET A 242 0.32 -5.71 1.87
C MET A 242 -0.93 -5.79 2.74
N THR A 243 -0.82 -5.38 4.01
CA THR A 243 -1.98 -5.26 4.89
C THR A 243 -2.95 -4.18 4.40
N SER A 244 -2.48 -3.05 3.86
CA SER A 244 -3.35 -2.03 3.29
C SER A 244 -4.12 -2.54 2.06
N LEU A 245 -3.43 -3.21 1.12
CA LEU A 245 -3.99 -3.74 -0.11
C LEU A 245 -5.21 -4.65 0.14
N GLY A 246 -5.11 -5.54 1.14
CA GLY A 246 -6.16 -6.50 1.46
C GLY A 246 -7.31 -5.96 2.32
N HIS A 247 -7.18 -4.78 2.91
CA HIS A 247 -8.17 -4.27 3.89
C HIS A 247 -8.79 -2.93 3.49
N CYS A 248 -8.05 -2.07 2.78
CA CYS A 248 -8.53 -0.75 2.37
C CYS A 248 -9.22 -0.76 1.00
N HIS A 249 -9.02 -1.80 0.19
CA HIS A 249 -9.56 -1.90 -1.16
C HIS A 249 -10.59 -3.03 -1.32
N ALA A 250 -11.24 -3.45 -0.23
CA ALA A 250 -12.36 -4.39 -0.28
C ALA A 250 -13.69 -3.64 -0.41
N GLY A 251 -14.54 -4.04 -1.34
CA GLY A 251 -15.75 -3.29 -1.68
C GLY A 251 -16.52 -3.85 -2.87
N SER A 252 -17.61 -3.16 -3.20
CA SER A 252 -18.42 -3.39 -4.41
C SER A 252 -18.28 -2.28 -5.44
N GLU A 253 -17.43 -1.29 -5.17
CA GLU A 253 -17.18 -0.16 -6.06
C GLU A 253 -16.17 -0.56 -7.16
N PRO A 254 -16.18 0.11 -8.33
CA PRO A 254 -15.07 0.02 -9.25
C PRO A 254 -13.76 0.33 -8.50
N TRP A 255 -12.68 -0.40 -8.80
CA TRP A 255 -11.38 -0.28 -8.11
C TRP A 255 -11.31 -0.88 -6.71
N THR A 256 -12.23 -1.79 -6.39
CA THR A 256 -12.16 -2.61 -5.18
C THR A 256 -12.25 -4.09 -5.54
N ILE A 257 -11.82 -4.95 -4.62
CA ILE A 257 -12.03 -6.39 -4.69
C ILE A 257 -13.25 -6.78 -3.85
N GLU A 258 -14.10 -7.62 -4.41
CA GLU A 258 -15.27 -8.15 -3.70
C GLU A 258 -14.85 -8.92 -2.44
N TYR A 259 -15.56 -8.67 -1.33
CA TYR A 259 -15.29 -9.30 -0.03
C TYR A 259 -15.27 -10.84 -0.10
N THR A 260 -16.15 -11.43 -0.91
CA THR A 260 -16.28 -12.88 -1.05
C THR A 260 -15.41 -13.45 -2.17
N SER A 261 -14.50 -12.64 -2.74
CA SER A 261 -13.62 -13.08 -3.82
C SER A 261 -12.64 -14.15 -3.33
N PRO A 262 -12.51 -15.28 -4.04
CA PRO A 262 -11.49 -16.29 -3.73
C PRO A 262 -10.07 -15.73 -3.73
N ALA A 263 -9.79 -14.69 -4.53
CA ALA A 263 -8.48 -14.06 -4.56
C ALA A 263 -8.18 -13.27 -3.26
N LEU A 264 -9.17 -12.57 -2.72
CA LEU A 264 -9.03 -11.88 -1.43
C LEU A 264 -8.86 -12.90 -0.29
N ASP A 265 -9.65 -13.98 -0.32
CA ASP A 265 -9.58 -15.06 0.67
C ASP A 265 -8.21 -15.76 0.70
N ALA A 266 -7.64 -16.04 -0.47
CA ALA A 266 -6.31 -16.59 -0.63
C ALA A 266 -5.23 -15.61 -0.14
N PHE A 267 -5.36 -14.33 -0.47
CA PHE A 267 -4.43 -13.30 -0.04
C PHE A 267 -4.42 -13.10 1.48
N HIS A 268 -5.58 -13.02 2.12
CA HIS A 268 -5.68 -13.00 3.58
C HIS A 268 -5.04 -14.23 4.22
N SER A 269 -5.17 -15.40 3.60
CA SER A 269 -4.50 -16.62 4.09
C SER A 269 -2.97 -16.51 3.99
N ALA A 270 -2.46 -15.92 2.90
CA ALA A 270 -1.03 -15.65 2.74
C ALA A 270 -0.52 -14.62 3.77
N LEU A 271 -1.29 -13.56 4.04
CA LEU A 271 -0.95 -12.58 5.09
C LEU A 271 -0.85 -13.24 6.46
N VAL A 272 -1.83 -14.08 6.84
CA VAL A 272 -1.80 -14.82 8.10
C VAL A 272 -0.60 -15.77 8.18
N ALA A 273 -0.29 -16.48 7.10
CA ALA A 273 0.86 -17.39 7.06
C ALA A 273 2.21 -16.65 7.24
N ARG A 274 2.28 -15.38 6.83
CA ARG A 274 3.46 -14.51 7.00
C ARG A 274 3.41 -13.65 8.29
N GLU A 275 2.40 -13.86 9.14
CA GLU A 275 2.15 -13.07 10.35
C GLU A 275 1.98 -11.56 10.09
N PHE A 276 1.43 -11.21 8.92
CA PHE A 276 1.12 -9.83 8.54
C PHE A 276 -0.26 -9.44 9.04
N PHE A 277 -0.30 -8.80 10.20
CA PHE A 277 -1.55 -8.42 10.84
C PHE A 277 -1.87 -6.94 10.62
N PRO A 278 -3.12 -6.61 10.25
CA PRO A 278 -3.53 -5.24 9.99
C PRO A 278 -3.55 -4.41 11.28
N SER A 279 -3.40 -3.11 11.11
CA SER A 279 -3.67 -2.11 12.15
C SER A 279 -5.18 -1.91 12.36
N LEU A 280 -5.56 -1.29 13.48
CA LEU A 280 -6.98 -1.01 13.78
C LEU A 280 -7.66 -0.10 12.74
N SER A 281 -6.93 0.82 12.11
CA SER A 281 -7.48 1.66 11.03
C SER A 281 -7.75 0.88 9.75
N GLN A 282 -6.90 -0.09 9.41
CA GLN A 282 -7.12 -0.98 8.26
C GLN A 282 -8.31 -1.91 8.52
N VAL A 283 -8.40 -2.48 9.73
CA VAL A 283 -9.58 -3.25 10.17
C VAL A 283 -10.85 -2.40 10.08
N SER A 284 -10.78 -1.13 10.49
CA SER A 284 -11.88 -0.16 10.37
C SER A 284 -12.34 0.00 8.93
N SER A 285 -11.40 0.23 8.01
CA SER A 285 -11.68 0.41 6.58
C SER A 285 -12.40 -0.80 5.99
N PHE A 286 -11.98 -2.01 6.37
CA PHE A 286 -12.60 -3.25 5.93
C PHE A 286 -14.00 -3.44 6.54
N ILE A 287 -14.15 -3.26 7.85
CA ILE A 287 -15.42 -3.53 8.54
C ILE A 287 -16.49 -2.47 8.18
N LEU A 288 -16.10 -1.20 8.07
CA LEU A 288 -17.00 -0.09 7.75
C LEU A 288 -17.72 -0.27 6.40
N ASN A 289 -17.01 -0.83 5.42
CA ASN A 289 -17.51 -1.02 4.06
C ASN A 289 -18.08 -2.42 3.84
N CYS A 290 -18.15 -3.24 4.89
CA CYS A 290 -18.67 -4.59 4.80
C CYS A 290 -20.20 -4.57 4.57
N PRO A 291 -20.72 -5.24 3.52
CA PRO A 291 -22.14 -5.22 3.22
C PRO A 291 -22.98 -6.13 4.14
N ASP A 292 -22.33 -7.02 4.91
CA ASP A 292 -22.97 -8.00 5.79
C ASP A 292 -22.09 -8.29 7.03
N VAL A 293 -22.69 -8.32 8.22
CA VAL A 293 -22.01 -8.69 9.47
C VAL A 293 -21.43 -10.10 9.43
N GLU A 294 -22.03 -11.03 8.68
CA GLU A 294 -21.51 -12.39 8.56
C GLU A 294 -20.21 -12.45 7.74
N ILE A 295 -20.03 -11.55 6.78
CA ILE A 295 -18.75 -11.40 6.06
C ILE A 295 -17.68 -10.87 7.03
N ALA A 296 -18.01 -9.86 7.84
CA ALA A 296 -17.09 -9.35 8.87
C ALA A 296 -16.72 -10.45 9.89
N ARG A 297 -17.68 -11.30 10.26
CA ARG A 297 -17.46 -12.45 11.15
C ARG A 297 -16.53 -13.49 10.51
N GLN A 298 -16.72 -13.81 9.23
CA GLN A 298 -15.83 -14.72 8.51
C GLN A 298 -14.41 -14.17 8.42
N TYR A 299 -14.27 -12.87 8.18
CA TYR A 299 -12.98 -12.18 8.21
C TYR A 299 -12.31 -12.31 9.59
N LEU A 300 -13.01 -12.01 10.69
CA LEU A 300 -12.46 -12.14 12.04
C LEU A 300 -12.20 -13.59 12.47
N LYS A 301 -12.86 -14.57 11.85
CA LYS A 301 -12.52 -15.99 12.03
C LYS A 301 -11.19 -16.34 11.36
N LYS A 302 -10.89 -15.74 10.20
CA LYS A 302 -9.64 -15.96 9.46
C LYS A 302 -8.47 -15.17 10.05
N MET A 303 -8.73 -13.93 10.46
CA MET A 303 -7.81 -13.07 11.20
C MET A 303 -8.37 -12.80 12.61
N PRO A 304 -8.22 -13.74 13.56
CA PRO A 304 -8.67 -13.58 14.94
C PRO A 304 -8.22 -12.29 15.56
N GLY A 305 -9.08 -11.66 16.37
CA GLY A 305 -8.72 -10.43 17.07
C GLY A 305 -7.53 -10.60 18.01
N SER A 306 -7.27 -11.80 18.52
CA SER A 306 -6.04 -12.10 19.27
C SER A 306 -4.78 -11.87 18.42
N MET A 307 -4.79 -12.23 17.14
CA MET A 307 -3.70 -11.95 16.20
C MET A 307 -3.59 -10.46 15.90
N ILE A 308 -4.71 -9.79 15.63
CA ILE A 308 -4.75 -8.33 15.43
C ILE A 308 -4.13 -7.61 16.64
N SER A 309 -4.50 -8.01 17.86
CA SER A 309 -3.99 -7.43 19.11
C SER A 309 -2.52 -7.75 19.41
N SER A 310 -1.94 -8.71 18.69
CA SER A 310 -0.52 -9.08 18.78
C SER A 310 0.34 -8.35 17.73
N SER A 311 -0.29 -7.69 16.76
CA SER A 311 0.39 -6.88 15.75
C SER A 311 1.23 -5.80 16.42
N ARG A 312 2.46 -5.58 15.91
CA ARG A 312 3.27 -4.42 16.30
C ARG A 312 2.61 -3.07 15.95
N PHE A 313 1.64 -3.10 15.03
CA PHE A 313 0.84 -1.92 14.64
C PHE A 313 -0.47 -1.79 15.43
N PHE A 314 -0.67 -2.62 16.46
CA PHE A 314 -1.80 -2.52 17.37
C PHE A 314 -1.50 -1.54 18.50
N TYR A 315 -2.19 -0.42 18.46
CA TYR A 315 -2.17 0.58 19.50
C TYR A 315 -3.57 0.66 20.10
N PRO A 316 -3.80 0.24 21.37
CA PRO A 316 -5.10 0.35 22.02
C PRO A 316 -5.68 1.77 21.94
N SER A 317 -4.81 2.78 22.04
CA SER A 317 -5.15 4.20 21.88
C SER A 317 -5.72 4.56 20.51
N HIS A 318 -5.61 3.70 19.49
CA HIS A 318 -6.20 3.90 18.17
C HIS A 318 -7.57 3.20 18.02
N THR A 319 -8.14 2.66 19.10
CA THR A 319 -9.49 2.05 19.07
C THR A 319 -10.56 3.03 18.58
N GLY A 320 -10.40 4.33 18.85
CA GLY A 320 -11.27 5.38 18.31
C GLY A 320 -11.31 5.36 16.77
N SER A 321 -10.18 5.12 16.11
CA SER A 321 -10.06 4.99 14.64
C SER A 321 -10.78 3.75 14.07
N LEU A 322 -11.14 2.79 14.92
CA LEU A 322 -11.96 1.64 14.56
C LEU A 322 -13.45 1.89 14.80
N LEU A 323 -13.82 2.27 16.02
CA LEU A 323 -15.24 2.32 16.41
C LEU A 323 -15.96 3.57 15.89
N VAL A 324 -15.31 4.74 15.93
CA VAL A 324 -15.97 6.01 15.58
C VAL A 324 -16.41 6.04 14.11
N PRO A 325 -15.59 5.62 13.11
CA PRO A 325 -16.03 5.62 11.71
C PRO A 325 -17.25 4.73 11.46
N ILE A 326 -17.30 3.54 12.08
CA ILE A 326 -18.45 2.63 11.97
C ILE A 326 -19.71 3.30 12.53
N ILE A 327 -19.62 3.90 13.73
CA ILE A 327 -20.75 4.57 14.40
C ILE A 327 -21.23 5.79 13.61
N GLU A 328 -20.30 6.59 13.07
CA GLU A 328 -20.63 7.81 12.33
C GLU A 328 -21.09 7.57 10.90
N SER A 329 -20.86 6.36 10.37
CA SER A 329 -21.23 5.99 9.01
C SER A 329 -22.65 6.42 8.65
N LYS A 330 -22.78 7.13 7.53
CA LYS A 330 -24.06 7.58 6.97
C LYS A 330 -24.66 6.58 6.00
N THR A 331 -23.84 5.65 5.48
CA THR A 331 -24.24 4.63 4.50
C THR A 331 -24.83 3.40 5.19
N LEU A 332 -24.33 3.05 6.38
CA LEU A 332 -24.85 1.93 7.17
C LEU A 332 -26.16 2.30 7.87
N ASN A 333 -27.09 1.36 7.96
CA ASN A 333 -28.28 1.54 8.81
C ASN A 333 -27.96 1.33 10.30
N GLY A 334 -28.86 1.73 11.20
CA GLY A 334 -28.61 1.69 12.64
C GLY A 334 -28.37 0.30 13.22
N GLN A 335 -29.11 -0.71 12.76
CA GLN A 335 -28.96 -2.08 13.23
C GLN A 335 -27.62 -2.67 12.77
N HIS A 336 -27.26 -2.43 11.50
CA HIS A 336 -26.01 -2.89 10.93
C HIS A 336 -24.79 -2.29 11.68
N ARG A 337 -24.78 -0.98 11.96
CA ARG A 337 -23.71 -0.37 12.77
C ARG A 337 -23.58 -1.03 14.14
N LEU A 338 -24.72 -1.27 14.81
CA LEU A 338 -24.75 -1.90 16.13
C LEU A 338 -24.17 -3.31 16.10
N ASP A 339 -24.52 -4.10 15.08
CA ASP A 339 -24.06 -5.48 14.94
C ASP A 339 -22.56 -5.55 14.62
N LEU A 340 -22.03 -4.65 13.78
CA LEU A 340 -20.59 -4.56 13.51
C LEU A 340 -19.79 -4.11 14.75
N VAL A 341 -20.26 -3.08 15.47
CA VAL A 341 -19.57 -2.62 16.69
C VAL A 341 -19.58 -3.71 17.76
N ARG A 342 -20.72 -4.41 17.94
CA ARG A 342 -20.79 -5.55 18.85
C ARG A 342 -19.77 -6.63 18.49
N LEU A 343 -19.75 -7.03 17.22
CA LEU A 343 -18.80 -8.03 16.72
C LEU A 343 -17.35 -7.62 17.00
N VAL A 344 -16.98 -6.37 16.73
CA VAL A 344 -15.63 -5.84 17.01
C VAL A 344 -15.28 -5.93 18.51
N LEU A 345 -16.19 -5.50 19.38
CA LEU A 345 -15.97 -5.51 20.83
C LEU A 345 -15.86 -6.92 21.41
N GLU A 346 -16.59 -7.88 20.83
CA GLU A 346 -16.57 -9.29 21.25
C GLU A 346 -15.33 -10.04 20.75
N GLU A 347 -14.87 -9.77 19.54
CA GLU A 347 -13.83 -10.57 18.87
C GLU A 347 -12.42 -9.98 19.02
N ILE A 348 -12.27 -8.67 19.21
CA ILE A 348 -10.96 -8.00 19.32
C ILE A 348 -10.66 -7.67 20.79
N PRO A 349 -9.74 -8.41 21.45
CA PRO A 349 -9.41 -8.14 22.84
C PRO A 349 -8.53 -6.89 22.98
N ARG A 350 -8.44 -6.38 24.21
CA ARG A 350 -7.55 -5.26 24.60
C ARG A 350 -7.84 -3.92 23.90
N LEU A 351 -9.03 -3.75 23.37
CA LEU A 351 -9.51 -2.45 22.90
C LEU A 351 -9.64 -1.49 24.07
N ASP A 352 -9.17 -0.25 23.89
CA ASP A 352 -9.44 0.85 24.81
C ASP A 352 -10.69 1.59 24.31
N ILE A 353 -11.84 1.26 24.88
CA ILE A 353 -13.14 1.78 24.42
C ILE A 353 -13.26 3.30 24.60
N ASP A 354 -12.47 3.88 25.52
CA ASP A 354 -12.44 5.32 25.76
C ASP A 354 -11.47 6.05 24.84
N ALA A 355 -10.68 5.31 24.05
CA ALA A 355 -9.75 5.89 23.10
C ALA A 355 -10.47 6.76 22.07
N ARG A 356 -9.80 7.85 21.72
CA ARG A 356 -10.35 8.87 20.83
C ARG A 356 -9.83 8.65 19.41
N ILE A 357 -10.54 9.21 18.45
CA ILE A 357 -10.09 9.27 17.06
C ILE A 357 -9.33 10.57 16.81
N ASP A 358 -8.15 10.41 16.22
CA ASP A 358 -7.36 11.48 15.64
C ASP A 358 -8.07 12.06 14.42
N ARG A 359 -8.26 13.38 14.39
CA ARG A 359 -8.81 14.09 13.22
C ARG A 359 -7.76 15.07 12.69
N PRO A 360 -7.01 14.73 11.62
CA PRO A 360 -5.87 15.51 11.15
C PRO A 360 -6.16 17.00 10.86
N TRP A 361 -7.37 17.35 10.41
CA TRP A 361 -7.76 18.75 10.18
C TRP A 361 -7.94 19.58 11.47
N VAL A 362 -7.96 18.94 12.64
CA VAL A 362 -7.95 19.63 13.95
C VAL A 362 -6.55 20.14 14.28
N ALA A 363 -5.50 19.53 13.70
CA ALA A 363 -4.14 20.09 13.78
C ALA A 363 -4.09 21.51 13.16
N ASP A 364 -4.85 21.76 12.08
CA ASP A 364 -4.99 23.10 11.49
C ASP A 364 -5.73 24.09 12.41
N MET A 365 -6.61 23.61 13.30
CA MET A 365 -7.33 24.47 14.26
C MET A 365 -6.43 25.02 15.39
N ARG A 366 -5.22 24.47 15.61
CA ARG A 366 -4.20 25.09 16.48
C ARG A 366 -3.70 26.42 15.94
N SER A 367 -3.65 26.58 14.62
CA SER A 367 -3.35 27.87 13.96
C SER A 367 -4.31 28.98 14.39
N PHE A 368 -5.46 28.59 14.96
CA PHE A 368 -6.53 29.47 15.44
C PHE A 368 -6.72 29.45 16.97
N GLY A 369 -5.81 28.82 17.74
CA GLY A 369 -5.75 28.96 19.20
C GLY A 369 -6.67 28.04 20.03
N ALA A 370 -7.10 26.90 19.50
CA ALA A 370 -7.89 25.92 20.25
C ALA A 370 -7.07 25.21 21.35
N PRO A 371 -7.60 25.04 22.58
CA PRO A 371 -6.93 24.26 23.64
C PRO A 371 -7.03 22.74 23.39
N GLY A 372 -5.99 21.97 23.74
CA GLY A 372 -5.98 20.50 23.69
C GLY A 372 -4.79 19.87 22.91
N ASP A 373 -4.64 18.55 23.04
CA ASP A 373 -3.76 17.73 22.19
C ASP A 373 -4.49 17.46 20.85
N PRO A 374 -3.90 17.72 19.66
CA PRO A 374 -4.55 17.67 18.34
C PRO A 374 -5.06 16.30 17.91
N TRP A 375 -4.80 15.28 18.71
CA TRP A 375 -5.08 13.89 18.40
C TRP A 375 -6.38 13.37 19.09
N ASP A 376 -7.00 14.13 20.00
CA ASP A 376 -8.02 13.55 20.90
C ASP A 376 -9.43 14.15 20.78
N PHE A 377 -10.17 13.85 19.70
CA PHE A 377 -11.49 14.46 19.46
C PHE A 377 -12.66 13.66 20.06
N PHE A 378 -13.05 12.54 19.43
CA PHE A 378 -14.25 11.77 19.78
C PHE A 378 -13.88 10.35 20.18
N ASN A 379 -14.43 9.85 21.29
CA ASN A 379 -14.50 8.40 21.52
C ASN A 379 -15.82 7.83 20.97
N ALA A 380 -15.95 6.50 21.01
CA ALA A 380 -17.13 5.80 20.51
C ALA A 380 -18.45 6.27 21.19
N LEU A 381 -18.40 6.53 22.50
CA LEU A 381 -19.59 6.93 23.27
C LEU A 381 -20.05 8.35 22.92
N MET A 382 -19.11 9.27 22.70
CA MET A 382 -19.38 10.61 22.18
C MET A 382 -20.03 10.58 20.80
N ALA A 383 -19.51 9.71 19.91
CA ALA A 383 -20.10 9.52 18.58
C ALA A 383 -21.55 9.01 18.67
N ALA A 384 -21.84 8.07 19.58
CA ALA A 384 -23.21 7.60 19.83
C ALA A 384 -24.12 8.73 20.35
N GLY A 385 -23.63 9.55 21.29
CA GLY A 385 -24.34 10.72 21.83
C GLY A 385 -24.64 11.76 20.76
N TRP A 386 -23.65 12.12 19.93
CA TRP A 386 -23.82 13.05 18.81
C TRP A 386 -24.89 12.58 17.81
N ARG A 387 -25.10 11.27 17.66
CA ARG A 387 -26.15 10.71 16.81
C ARG A 387 -27.48 10.47 17.54
N GLY A 388 -27.51 10.64 18.85
CA GLY A 388 -28.65 10.25 19.69
C GLY A 388 -28.93 8.74 19.67
N ASP A 389 -27.93 7.92 19.36
CA ASP A 389 -28.07 6.47 19.22
C ASP A 389 -28.00 5.78 20.58
N ARG A 390 -29.16 5.72 21.25
CA ARG A 390 -29.28 5.13 22.59
C ARG A 390 -28.83 3.67 22.64
N LYS A 391 -29.16 2.85 21.63
CA LYS A 391 -28.80 1.43 21.62
C LYS A 391 -27.28 1.25 21.53
N MET A 392 -26.63 2.05 20.68
CA MET A 392 -25.17 2.06 20.59
C MET A 392 -24.53 2.50 21.92
N ALA A 393 -25.06 3.54 22.56
CA ALA A 393 -24.56 3.99 23.85
C ALA A 393 -24.75 2.94 24.95
N GLU A 394 -25.90 2.25 25.00
CA GLU A 394 -26.13 1.12 25.91
C GLU A 394 -25.08 0.02 25.71
N LEU A 395 -24.82 -0.39 24.46
CA LEU A 395 -23.80 -1.39 24.13
C LEU A 395 -22.40 -0.97 24.61
N LEU A 396 -21.99 0.28 24.36
CA LEU A 396 -20.67 0.78 24.74
C LEU A 396 -20.51 0.85 26.27
N LEU A 397 -21.54 1.30 26.99
CA LEU A 397 -21.54 1.33 28.46
C LEU A 397 -21.48 -0.08 29.06
N GLU A 398 -22.19 -1.05 28.47
CA GLU A 398 -22.13 -2.47 28.89
C GLU A 398 -20.72 -3.06 28.74
N HIS A 399 -19.94 -2.56 27.79
CA HIS A 399 -18.54 -2.97 27.58
C HIS A 399 -17.53 -2.12 28.37
N GLY A 400 -17.99 -1.20 29.22
CA GLY A 400 -17.13 -0.45 30.15
C GLY A 400 -16.67 0.93 29.65
N ALA A 401 -17.33 1.50 28.63
CA ALA A 401 -17.11 2.90 28.26
C ALA A 401 -17.41 3.84 29.45
N LYS A 402 -16.52 4.80 29.71
CA LYS A 402 -16.68 5.76 30.81
C LYS A 402 -17.62 6.91 30.41
N PRO A 403 -18.75 7.10 31.10
CA PRO A 403 -19.72 8.11 30.71
C PRO A 403 -19.27 9.56 30.94
N GLU A 404 -18.24 9.79 31.77
CA GLU A 404 -17.72 11.09 32.15
C GLU A 404 -16.61 11.64 31.23
N VAL A 405 -16.17 10.86 30.22
CA VAL A 405 -15.13 11.31 29.29
C VAL A 405 -15.67 12.49 28.47
N LYS A 406 -14.87 13.55 28.37
CA LYS A 406 -15.23 14.80 27.69
C LYS A 406 -14.37 15.06 26.46
N ASP A 407 -15.00 15.55 25.40
CA ASP A 407 -14.33 16.06 24.21
C ASP A 407 -13.40 17.21 24.58
N CYS A 408 -12.21 17.27 23.97
CA CYS A 408 -11.22 18.29 24.31
C CYS A 408 -11.61 19.70 23.86
N LEU A 409 -12.41 19.85 22.80
CA LEU A 409 -12.77 21.17 22.26
C LEU A 409 -14.00 21.79 22.94
N SER A 410 -15.09 21.03 23.03
CA SER A 410 -16.35 21.49 23.59
C SER A 410 -16.44 21.29 25.11
N ASN A 411 -15.56 20.45 25.69
CA ASN A 411 -15.62 20.02 27.08
C ASN A 411 -16.99 19.38 27.44
N LEU A 412 -17.65 18.77 26.45
CA LEU A 412 -18.91 18.05 26.60
C LEU A 412 -18.66 16.54 26.62
N ASP A 413 -19.43 15.83 27.44
CA ASP A 413 -19.55 14.38 27.36
C ASP A 413 -20.59 13.97 26.30
N ALA A 414 -20.86 12.67 26.16
CA ALA A 414 -21.85 12.17 25.20
C ALA A 414 -23.27 12.73 25.43
N GLY A 415 -23.67 12.99 26.68
CA GLY A 415 -24.96 13.58 27.01
C GLY A 415 -25.04 15.06 26.62
N GLY A 416 -23.98 15.81 26.88
CA GLY A 416 -23.81 17.20 26.45
C GLY A 416 -23.85 17.34 24.92
N LEU A 417 -23.11 16.49 24.21
CA LEU A 417 -23.12 16.44 22.74
C LEU A 417 -24.52 16.09 22.20
N ALA A 418 -25.19 15.11 22.80
CA ALA A 418 -26.57 14.74 22.42
C ALA A 418 -27.54 15.92 22.62
N ARG A 419 -27.41 16.66 23.73
CA ARG A 419 -28.23 17.85 24.02
C ARG A 419 -27.98 18.95 23.00
N GLN A 420 -26.72 19.19 22.62
CA GLN A 420 -26.34 20.15 21.59
C GLN A 420 -26.96 19.81 20.23
N GLN A 421 -27.03 18.52 19.89
CA GLN A 421 -27.68 18.02 18.66
C GLN A 421 -29.22 17.92 18.76
N GLY A 422 -29.82 18.32 19.89
CA GLY A 422 -31.27 18.32 20.09
C GLY A 422 -31.87 16.99 20.56
N TYR A 423 -31.05 15.97 20.83
CA TYR A 423 -31.47 14.67 21.34
C TYR A 423 -31.76 14.69 22.85
N LYS A 424 -32.72 15.52 23.28
CA LYS A 424 -33.05 15.75 24.71
C LYS A 424 -33.40 14.48 25.48
N LYS A 425 -34.09 13.52 24.84
CA LYS A 425 -34.43 12.23 25.44
C LYS A 425 -33.20 11.36 25.72
N PHE A 426 -32.23 11.36 24.81
CA PHE A 426 -30.95 10.68 25.00
C PHE A 426 -30.19 11.33 26.15
N ALA A 427 -30.04 12.66 26.12
CA ALA A 427 -29.30 13.40 27.14
C ALA A 427 -29.84 13.14 28.56
N ALA A 428 -31.16 13.24 28.75
CA ALA A 428 -31.79 12.95 30.03
C ALA A 428 -31.59 11.50 30.49
N TRP A 429 -31.63 10.54 29.56
CA TRP A 429 -31.35 9.13 29.87
C TRP A 429 -29.88 8.91 30.26
N PHE A 430 -28.95 9.55 29.55
CA PHE A 430 -27.52 9.42 29.77
C PHE A 430 -27.08 10.06 31.10
N GLU A 431 -27.59 11.24 31.41
CA GLU A 431 -27.37 11.92 32.70
C GLU A 431 -27.88 11.08 33.88
N GLY A 432 -29.03 10.40 33.70
CA GLY A 432 -29.55 9.46 34.70
C GLY A 432 -28.65 8.24 34.95
N ARG A 433 -27.82 7.84 33.97
CA ARG A 433 -26.85 6.75 34.10
C ARG A 433 -25.53 7.18 34.74
N GLN A 434 -25.13 8.44 34.61
CA GLN A 434 -23.94 8.97 35.31
C GLN A 434 -24.14 9.08 36.83
N ALA A 435 -25.39 9.22 37.27
CA ALA A 435 -25.76 9.40 38.67
C ALA A 435 -25.95 8.07 39.46
N SER A 436 -25.92 6.93 38.76
CA SER A 436 -26.10 5.57 39.29
C SER A 436 -24.79 4.80 39.29
#